data_AF-A0A254QRD3-F1
#
_entry.id   AF-A0A254QRD3-F1
#
_cell.length_a   1.000
_cell.length_b   1.000
_cell.length_c   1.000
_cell.angle_alpha   90.00
_cell.angle_beta   90.00
_cell.angle_gamma   90.00
#
_symmetry.space_group_name_H-M   'P 1'
#
loop_
_entity.id
_entity.type
_entity.pdbx_description
1 polymer ?
#
loop_
_entity_poly.entity_id
_entity_poly.type
_entity_poly.pdbx_seq_one_letter_code
_entity_poly.pdbx_strand_id
1 'polypeptide(L)'
;AYDRIGKHDEAIATIRKERALLDKPGVNPLTEVKDELVPNAPPVNHRYTVEANEGTFLIHRWISNGGNPKNLTDAVEAEKHIAKAIEINPDAHFGREFAQLYCVRAILKGAKEGDWKRNFTENLIAIADRDKVDHKALRKGIAGMMVLGNAWNSPIMLNAMEKIVPDDLQTALFLQLRAGELKGYYGFSKYPLASTGVFFAGHHFEEFKREAKLLSEIRQNAERFQANRKRFVLSQLAVGRHPDITPKFWLSLKDVPEIDKKRYKEGVPRELEMRSLATKLYLWLGAVVASVAAVITGLVVLIKNRHASKLKH
;
A
#
# COMPACT_ATOMS: atom_id res chain seq x y z
N ALA A 1 -9.07 10.72 -17.30
CA ALA A 1 -10.44 10.67 -16.71
C ALA A 1 -11.19 9.37 -17.06
N TYR A 2 -11.16 8.91 -18.32
CA TYR A 2 -11.88 7.71 -18.79
C TYR A 2 -11.60 6.43 -17.97
N ASP A 3 -10.34 6.12 -17.69
CA ASP A 3 -9.97 4.92 -16.92
C ASP A 3 -10.66 4.84 -15.54
N ARG A 4 -10.74 5.97 -14.84
CA ARG A 4 -11.37 6.06 -13.50
C ARG A 4 -12.88 5.82 -13.50
N ILE A 5 -13.52 5.87 -14.66
CA ILE A 5 -14.96 5.60 -14.82
C ILE A 5 -15.22 4.26 -15.56
N GLY A 6 -14.20 3.40 -15.66
CA GLY A 6 -14.31 2.07 -16.29
C GLY A 6 -14.26 2.09 -17.81
N LYS A 7 -14.00 3.24 -18.43
CA LYS A 7 -13.87 3.42 -19.88
C LYS A 7 -12.44 3.16 -20.34
N HIS A 8 -11.97 1.92 -20.15
CA HIS A 8 -10.56 1.59 -20.35
C HIS A 8 -10.15 1.63 -21.82
N ASP A 9 -11.02 1.21 -22.75
CA ASP A 9 -10.73 1.25 -24.18
C ASP A 9 -10.56 2.69 -24.70
N GLU A 10 -11.40 3.62 -24.26
CA GLU A 10 -11.27 5.04 -24.61
C GLU A 10 -10.01 5.65 -23.98
N ALA A 11 -9.65 5.25 -22.75
CA ALA A 11 -8.41 5.69 -22.12
C ALA A 11 -7.17 5.22 -22.91
N ILE A 12 -7.15 3.95 -23.32
CA ILE A 12 -6.07 3.35 -24.12
C ILE A 12 -6.01 4.00 -25.51
N ALA A 13 -7.15 4.18 -26.18
CA ALA A 13 -7.20 4.82 -27.49
C ALA A 13 -6.70 6.27 -27.43
N THR A 14 -7.00 6.99 -26.34
CA THR A 14 -6.53 8.37 -26.14
C THR A 14 -5.01 8.41 -25.93
N ILE A 15 -4.48 7.59 -25.01
CA ILE A 15 -3.03 7.62 -24.71
C ILE A 15 -2.19 7.12 -25.89
N ARG A 16 -2.71 6.19 -26.71
CA ARG A 16 -2.04 5.74 -27.94
C ARG A 16 -2.01 6.81 -29.03
N LYS A 17 -3.03 7.67 -29.12
CA LYS A 17 -3.00 8.85 -30.01
C LYS A 17 -1.92 9.83 -29.55
N GLU A 18 -1.80 10.06 -28.25
CA GLU A 18 -0.72 10.89 -27.68
C GLU A 18 0.65 10.29 -27.98
N ARG A 19 0.84 8.97 -27.81
CA ARG A 19 2.08 8.29 -28.21
C ARG A 19 2.40 8.52 -29.69
N ALA A 20 1.43 8.32 -30.58
CA ALA A 20 1.63 8.49 -32.01
C ALA A 20 2.01 9.92 -32.40
N LEU A 21 1.59 10.93 -31.61
CA LEU A 21 2.05 12.31 -31.78
C LEU A 21 3.51 12.47 -31.34
N LEU A 22 3.89 11.88 -30.20
CA LEU A 22 5.27 11.91 -29.69
C LEU A 22 6.26 11.13 -30.57
N ASP A 23 5.80 10.15 -31.35
CA ASP A 23 6.63 9.39 -32.30
C ASP A 23 6.86 10.11 -33.64
N LYS A 24 6.21 11.26 -33.88
CA LYS A 24 6.42 12.02 -35.13
C LYS A 24 7.84 12.60 -35.17
N PRO A 25 8.54 12.52 -36.32
CA PRO A 25 9.84 13.15 -36.49
C PRO A 25 9.79 14.65 -36.15
N GLY A 26 10.73 15.11 -35.33
CA GLY A 26 10.87 16.52 -34.94
C GLY A 26 10.11 16.95 -33.69
N VAL A 27 9.27 16.09 -33.09
CA VAL A 27 8.63 16.37 -31.79
C VAL A 27 9.62 16.10 -30.67
N ASN A 28 9.88 17.08 -29.81
CA ASN A 28 10.74 16.90 -28.64
C ASN A 28 9.90 16.53 -27.39
N PRO A 29 9.98 15.30 -26.89
CA PRO A 29 9.16 14.81 -25.78
C PRO A 29 9.47 15.47 -24.42
N LEU A 30 10.55 16.27 -24.32
CA LEU A 30 10.97 16.95 -23.10
C LEU A 30 10.58 18.43 -23.04
N THR A 31 10.17 19.06 -24.16
CA THR A 31 10.10 20.53 -24.23
C THR A 31 8.76 21.12 -24.65
N GLU A 32 7.78 20.32 -25.07
CA GLU A 32 6.56 20.89 -25.69
C GLU A 32 5.40 21.21 -24.75
N VAL A 33 5.51 20.95 -23.44
CA VAL A 33 4.65 21.61 -22.45
C VAL A 33 5.53 22.16 -21.34
N LYS A 34 6.18 23.31 -21.59
CA LYS A 34 6.39 24.23 -20.47
C LYS A 34 4.99 24.55 -19.97
N ASP A 35 4.63 24.00 -18.82
CA ASP A 35 3.40 24.33 -18.14
C ASP A 35 3.51 25.82 -17.78
N GLU A 36 3.02 26.71 -18.65
CA GLU A 36 3.05 28.17 -18.45
C GLU A 36 2.35 28.55 -17.12
N LEU A 37 1.55 27.63 -16.58
CA LEU A 37 0.82 27.73 -15.33
C LEU A 37 1.68 27.51 -14.08
N VAL A 38 2.86 26.87 -14.19
CA VAL A 38 3.76 26.62 -13.05
C VAL A 38 5.20 27.00 -13.41
N PRO A 39 5.56 28.29 -13.33
CA PRO A 39 6.94 28.70 -13.46
C PRO A 39 7.78 27.93 -12.43
N ASN A 40 8.75 27.13 -12.91
CA ASN A 40 9.66 26.23 -12.18
C ASN A 40 9.22 24.77 -11.97
N ALA A 41 8.14 24.28 -12.58
CA ALA A 41 7.94 22.82 -12.64
C ALA A 41 9.05 22.17 -13.49
N PRO A 42 9.71 21.10 -13.01
CA PRO A 42 10.64 20.36 -13.84
C PRO A 42 9.90 19.83 -15.08
N PRO A 43 10.54 19.82 -16.27
CA PRO A 43 9.88 19.36 -17.49
C PRO A 43 9.31 17.96 -17.27
N VAL A 44 7.99 17.83 -17.44
CA VAL A 44 7.33 16.54 -17.38
C VAL A 44 7.75 15.77 -18.63
N ASN A 45 8.42 14.64 -18.44
CA ASN A 45 8.75 13.77 -19.56
C ASN A 45 7.44 13.14 -20.08
N HIS A 46 6.88 13.69 -21.16
CA HIS A 46 5.60 13.22 -21.70
C HIS A 46 5.66 11.76 -22.13
N ARG A 47 6.82 11.31 -22.61
CA ARG A 47 7.01 9.90 -22.97
C ARG A 47 6.84 9.00 -21.74
N TYR A 48 7.44 9.37 -20.61
CA TYR A 48 7.22 8.66 -19.35
C TYR A 48 5.73 8.58 -19.00
N THR A 49 5.00 9.70 -19.06
CA THR A 49 3.57 9.75 -18.71
C THR A 49 2.74 8.84 -19.61
N VAL A 50 3.01 8.83 -20.92
CA VAL A 50 2.35 7.95 -21.89
C VAL A 50 2.61 6.47 -21.55
N GLU A 51 3.86 6.09 -21.32
CA GLU A 51 4.20 4.70 -20.97
C GLU A 51 3.56 4.27 -19.63
N ALA A 52 3.66 5.11 -18.59
CA ALA A 52 3.09 4.81 -17.27
C ALA A 52 1.56 4.66 -17.31
N ASN A 53 0.89 5.56 -18.03
CA ASN A 53 -0.57 5.56 -18.14
C ASN A 53 -1.07 4.40 -19.00
N GLU A 54 -0.46 4.14 -20.15
CA GLU A 54 -0.88 3.03 -21.02
C GLU A 54 -0.73 1.69 -20.32
N GLY A 55 0.41 1.46 -19.66
CA GLY A 55 0.60 0.23 -18.89
C GLY A 55 -0.41 0.08 -17.75
N THR A 56 -0.73 1.18 -17.06
CA THR A 56 -1.77 1.19 -16.01
C THR A 56 -3.16 0.87 -16.59
N PHE A 57 -3.55 1.47 -17.72
CA PHE A 57 -4.88 1.26 -18.31
C PHE A 57 -5.05 -0.16 -18.84
N LEU A 58 -4.00 -0.73 -19.44
CA LEU A 58 -4.00 -2.11 -19.92
C LEU A 58 -4.24 -3.10 -18.78
N ILE A 59 -3.51 -2.98 -17.66
CA ILE A 59 -3.73 -3.90 -16.53
C ILE A 59 -5.10 -3.67 -15.88
N HIS A 60 -5.60 -2.43 -15.81
CA HIS A 60 -6.96 -2.15 -15.33
C HIS A 60 -8.02 -2.82 -16.20
N ARG A 61 -7.91 -2.71 -17.53
CA ARG A 61 -8.82 -3.37 -18.49
C ARG A 61 -8.81 -4.88 -18.32
N TRP A 62 -7.62 -5.47 -18.16
CA TRP A 62 -7.50 -6.90 -17.95
C TRP A 62 -8.22 -7.36 -16.68
N ILE A 63 -8.01 -6.65 -15.56
CA ILE A 63 -8.66 -6.94 -14.28
C ILE A 63 -10.18 -6.72 -14.37
N SER A 64 -10.64 -5.62 -14.98
CA SER A 64 -12.07 -5.31 -15.12
C SER A 64 -12.79 -6.35 -15.96
N ASN A 65 -12.11 -6.94 -16.94
CA ASN A 65 -12.61 -8.04 -17.77
C ASN A 65 -12.47 -9.42 -17.10
N GLY A 66 -12.36 -9.46 -15.77
CA GLY A 66 -12.34 -10.66 -14.96
C GLY A 66 -10.94 -11.24 -14.69
N GLY A 67 -9.89 -10.68 -15.26
CA GLY A 67 -8.51 -11.15 -15.10
C GLY A 67 -8.33 -12.58 -15.61
N ASN A 68 -8.74 -12.83 -16.85
CA ASN A 68 -8.75 -14.16 -17.45
C ASN A 68 -7.30 -14.68 -17.68
N PRO A 69 -6.87 -15.74 -16.98
CA PRO A 69 -5.51 -16.27 -17.10
C PRO A 69 -5.22 -16.88 -18.48
N LYS A 70 -6.25 -17.18 -19.28
CA LYS A 70 -6.09 -17.68 -20.66
C LYS A 70 -5.82 -16.57 -21.68
N ASN A 71 -6.04 -15.31 -21.33
CA ASN A 71 -5.74 -14.16 -22.19
C ASN A 71 -4.93 -13.14 -21.40
N LEU A 72 -3.61 -13.20 -21.54
CA LEU A 72 -2.65 -12.34 -20.83
C LEU A 72 -2.14 -11.18 -21.68
N THR A 73 -2.73 -10.94 -22.84
CA THR A 73 -2.23 -9.94 -23.80
C THR A 73 -2.03 -8.57 -23.15
N ASP A 74 -3.09 -8.06 -22.51
CA ASP A 74 -3.06 -6.77 -21.81
C ASP A 74 -2.07 -6.75 -20.64
N ALA A 75 -1.99 -7.82 -19.85
CA ALA A 75 -1.07 -7.88 -18.71
C ALA A 75 0.40 -7.91 -19.14
N VAL A 76 0.72 -8.63 -20.23
CA VAL A 76 2.07 -8.67 -20.81
C VAL A 76 2.43 -7.33 -21.44
N GLU A 77 1.50 -6.70 -22.15
CA GLU A 77 1.72 -5.37 -22.72
C GLU A 77 1.88 -4.31 -21.62
N ALA A 78 1.09 -4.39 -20.55
CA ALA A 78 1.22 -3.55 -19.37
C ALA A 78 2.60 -3.65 -18.73
N GLU A 79 3.14 -4.86 -18.57
CA GLU A 79 4.48 -5.07 -18.02
C GLU A 79 5.53 -4.29 -18.82
N LYS A 80 5.49 -4.39 -20.15
CA LYS A 80 6.43 -3.73 -21.05
C LYS A 80 6.38 -2.21 -20.90
N HIS A 81 5.18 -1.64 -20.88
CA HIS A 81 5.00 -0.19 -20.76
C HIS A 81 5.43 0.34 -19.39
N ILE A 82 5.09 -0.35 -18.31
CA ILE A 82 5.50 0.07 -16.97
C ILE A 82 7.03 -0.05 -16.81
N ALA A 83 7.63 -1.13 -17.32
CA ALA A 83 9.08 -1.27 -17.33
C ALA A 83 9.75 -0.13 -18.11
N LYS A 84 9.19 0.25 -19.27
CA LYS A 84 9.70 1.37 -20.06
C LYS A 84 9.56 2.70 -19.34
N ALA A 85 8.45 2.92 -18.65
CA ALA A 85 8.25 4.12 -17.83
C ALA A 85 9.34 4.24 -16.74
N ILE A 86 9.66 3.14 -16.06
CA ILE A 86 10.72 3.11 -15.04
C ILE A 86 12.10 3.38 -15.65
N GLU A 87 12.40 2.85 -16.86
CA GLU A 87 13.65 3.18 -17.56
C GLU A 87 13.78 4.68 -17.86
N ILE A 88 12.67 5.34 -18.20
CA ILE A 88 12.66 6.77 -18.53
C ILE A 88 12.77 7.63 -17.27
N ASN A 89 12.08 7.26 -16.19
CA ASN A 89 12.09 7.99 -14.93
C ASN A 89 12.01 7.02 -13.72
N PRO A 90 13.16 6.55 -13.22
CA PRO A 90 13.19 5.55 -12.14
C PRO A 90 12.71 6.07 -10.79
N ASP A 91 12.77 7.38 -10.57
CA ASP A 91 12.43 8.03 -9.30
C ASP A 91 10.99 8.57 -9.24
N ALA A 92 10.18 8.28 -10.27
CA ALA A 92 8.84 8.82 -10.39
C ALA A 92 7.87 8.32 -9.29
N HIS A 93 6.89 9.18 -8.98
CA HIS A 93 5.75 8.93 -8.08
C HIS A 93 6.05 8.08 -6.83
N PHE A 94 7.16 8.36 -6.16
CA PHE A 94 7.52 7.68 -4.90
C PHE A 94 7.67 6.15 -5.02
N GLY A 95 8.07 5.64 -6.19
CA GLY A 95 8.23 4.20 -6.44
C GLY A 95 6.93 3.47 -6.77
N ARG A 96 5.87 4.21 -7.15
CA ARG A 96 4.57 3.64 -7.54
C ARG A 96 4.70 2.73 -8.76
N GLU A 97 5.32 3.20 -9.84
CA GLU A 97 5.43 2.43 -11.09
C GLU A 97 6.27 1.17 -10.86
N PHE A 98 7.30 1.27 -10.02
CA PHE A 98 8.06 0.12 -9.56
C PHE A 98 7.16 -0.92 -8.89
N ALA A 99 6.37 -0.55 -7.88
CA ALA A 99 5.43 -1.49 -7.26
C ALA A 99 4.41 -2.06 -8.25
N GLN A 100 3.87 -1.23 -9.16
CA GLN A 100 2.95 -1.69 -10.21
C GLN A 100 3.59 -2.77 -11.09
N LEU A 101 4.85 -2.61 -11.49
CA LEU A 101 5.56 -3.61 -12.30
C LEU A 101 5.62 -4.96 -11.57
N TYR A 102 5.98 -4.96 -10.30
CA TYR A 102 6.05 -6.19 -9.51
C TYR A 102 4.67 -6.82 -9.29
N CYS A 103 3.61 -6.02 -9.11
CA CYS A 103 2.25 -6.53 -9.08
C CYS A 103 1.86 -7.19 -10.41
N VAL A 104 2.17 -6.58 -11.56
CA VAL A 104 1.91 -7.18 -12.88
C VAL A 104 2.68 -8.48 -13.06
N ARG A 105 3.96 -8.53 -12.66
CA ARG A 105 4.76 -9.75 -12.70
C ARG A 105 4.20 -10.86 -11.81
N ALA A 106 3.73 -10.52 -10.61
CA ALA A 106 3.08 -11.47 -9.71
C ALA A 106 1.79 -12.03 -10.32
N ILE A 107 0.98 -11.18 -10.96
CA ILE A 107 -0.21 -11.58 -11.72
C ILE A 107 0.17 -12.56 -12.84
N LEU A 108 1.15 -12.20 -13.68
CA LEU A 108 1.59 -13.03 -14.81
C LEU A 108 2.14 -14.39 -14.35
N LYS A 109 2.90 -14.41 -13.24
CA LYS A 109 3.39 -15.66 -12.64
C LYS A 109 2.22 -16.53 -12.15
N GLY A 110 1.34 -15.96 -11.33
CA GLY A 110 0.21 -16.71 -10.76
C GLY A 110 -0.81 -17.15 -11.82
N ALA A 111 -0.96 -16.41 -12.93
CA ALA A 111 -1.82 -16.80 -14.03
C ALA A 111 -1.29 -18.04 -14.77
N LYS A 112 0.03 -18.16 -14.92
CA LYS A 112 0.69 -19.37 -15.46
C LYS A 112 0.53 -20.58 -14.52
N GLU A 113 0.44 -20.33 -13.22
CA GLU A 113 0.22 -21.35 -12.19
C GLU A 113 -1.28 -21.72 -12.00
N GLY A 114 -2.20 -21.03 -12.70
CA GLY A 114 -3.62 -21.35 -12.74
C GLY A 114 -4.51 -20.57 -11.76
N ASP A 115 -3.95 -19.83 -10.80
CA ASP A 115 -4.72 -18.96 -9.89
C ASP A 115 -3.89 -17.75 -9.44
N TRP A 116 -3.99 -16.67 -10.23
CA TRP A 116 -3.24 -15.45 -9.94
C TRP A 116 -3.70 -14.73 -8.68
N LYS A 117 -4.96 -14.89 -8.26
CA LYS A 117 -5.50 -14.18 -7.09
C LYS A 117 -5.03 -14.82 -5.80
N ARG A 118 -5.05 -16.16 -5.76
CA ARG A 118 -4.66 -16.93 -4.58
C ARG A 118 -3.17 -16.79 -4.28
N ASN A 119 -2.33 -16.81 -5.30
CA ASN A 119 -0.86 -16.78 -5.14
C ASN A 119 -0.27 -15.38 -5.28
N PHE A 120 -1.09 -14.33 -5.38
CA PHE A 120 -0.61 -12.98 -5.71
C PHE A 120 0.45 -12.50 -4.73
N THR A 121 0.18 -12.60 -3.42
CA THR A 121 1.06 -12.06 -2.37
C THR A 121 2.36 -12.84 -2.29
N GLU A 122 2.29 -14.17 -2.31
CA GLU A 122 3.45 -15.06 -2.30
C GLU A 122 4.32 -14.84 -3.54
N ASN A 123 3.69 -14.68 -4.71
CA ASN A 123 4.40 -14.39 -5.95
C ASN A 123 5.04 -13.00 -5.94
N LEU A 124 4.35 -11.99 -5.40
CA LEU A 124 4.89 -10.65 -5.26
C LEU A 124 6.16 -10.64 -4.38
N ILE A 125 6.09 -11.27 -3.21
CA ILE A 125 7.22 -11.39 -2.28
C ILE A 125 8.34 -12.20 -2.91
N ALA A 126 8.05 -13.38 -3.48
CA ALA A 126 9.07 -14.23 -4.09
C ALA A 126 9.79 -13.55 -5.27
N ILE A 127 9.08 -12.76 -6.08
CA ILE A 127 9.67 -11.99 -7.18
C ILE A 127 10.53 -10.86 -6.62
N ALA A 128 10.04 -10.13 -5.60
CA ALA A 128 10.80 -9.08 -4.93
C ALA A 128 12.10 -9.63 -4.31
N ASP A 129 12.03 -10.77 -3.63
CA ASP A 129 13.19 -11.44 -3.01
C ASP A 129 14.21 -11.89 -4.05
N ARG A 130 13.75 -12.54 -5.13
CA ARG A 130 14.60 -12.96 -6.25
C ARG A 130 15.35 -11.78 -6.85
N ASP A 131 14.65 -10.67 -7.05
CA ASP A 131 15.19 -9.46 -7.65
C ASP A 131 15.92 -8.56 -6.62
N LYS A 132 16.07 -9.03 -5.37
CA LYS A 132 16.75 -8.35 -4.24
C LYS A 132 16.19 -6.95 -3.95
N VAL A 133 14.88 -6.81 -4.05
CA VAL A 133 14.17 -5.57 -3.77
C VAL A 133 14.06 -5.34 -2.27
N ASP A 134 14.38 -4.13 -1.81
CA ASP A 134 14.05 -3.70 -0.46
C ASP A 134 12.53 -3.68 -0.24
N HIS A 135 12.03 -4.51 0.68
CA HIS A 135 10.61 -4.58 1.04
C HIS A 135 10.07 -3.23 1.52
N LYS A 136 10.91 -2.37 2.10
CA LYS A 136 10.52 -1.00 2.47
C LYS A 136 10.24 -0.12 1.24
N ALA A 137 11.02 -0.29 0.16
CA ALA A 137 10.75 0.39 -1.10
C ALA A 137 9.46 -0.12 -1.75
N LEU A 138 9.26 -1.44 -1.79
CA LEU A 138 8.03 -2.05 -2.31
C LEU A 138 6.79 -1.59 -1.52
N ARG A 139 6.87 -1.57 -0.19
CA ARG A 139 5.85 -1.03 0.72
C ARG A 139 5.49 0.41 0.38
N LYS A 140 6.50 1.27 0.20
CA LYS A 140 6.31 2.68 -0.15
C LYS A 140 5.59 2.83 -1.49
N GLY A 141 5.98 2.03 -2.49
CA GLY A 141 5.31 2.02 -3.79
C GLY A 141 3.85 1.56 -3.72
N ILE A 142 3.55 0.49 -2.97
CA ILE A 142 2.17 0.02 -2.74
C ILE A 142 1.35 1.08 -2.01
N ALA A 143 1.90 1.73 -0.99
CA ALA A 143 1.25 2.86 -0.31
C ALA A 143 0.94 4.00 -1.29
N GLY A 144 1.88 4.31 -2.20
CA GLY A 144 1.65 5.26 -3.30
C GLY A 144 0.48 4.86 -4.20
N MET A 145 0.36 3.57 -4.55
CA MET A 145 -0.78 3.04 -5.30
C MET A 145 -2.11 3.14 -4.54
N MET A 146 -2.08 3.07 -3.21
CA MET A 146 -3.28 3.25 -2.37
C MET A 146 -3.70 4.72 -2.27
N VAL A 147 -2.73 5.63 -2.11
CA VAL A 147 -2.99 7.07 -1.95
C VAL A 147 -3.39 7.74 -3.27
N LEU A 148 -2.68 7.43 -4.36
CA LEU A 148 -2.85 8.09 -5.66
C LEU A 148 -3.75 7.30 -6.63
N GLY A 149 -3.96 6.01 -6.35
CA GLY A 149 -4.69 5.08 -7.20
C GLY A 149 -5.93 4.50 -6.52
N ASN A 150 -6.35 3.34 -7.01
CA ASN A 150 -7.51 2.60 -6.49
C ASN A 150 -7.11 1.34 -5.70
N ALA A 151 -5.82 1.16 -5.38
CA ALA A 151 -5.36 -0.05 -4.70
C ALA A 151 -5.94 -0.19 -3.28
N TRP A 152 -6.36 0.92 -2.66
CA TRP A 152 -7.09 0.95 -1.39
C TRP A 152 -8.45 0.19 -1.44
N ASN A 153 -8.98 -0.03 -2.63
CA ASN A 153 -10.22 -0.79 -2.87
C ASN A 153 -9.96 -2.24 -3.34
N SER A 154 -8.72 -2.73 -3.23
CA SER A 154 -8.35 -4.10 -3.59
C SER A 154 -8.01 -4.93 -2.35
N PRO A 155 -8.83 -5.92 -1.96
CA PRO A 155 -8.50 -6.83 -0.86
C PRO A 155 -7.16 -7.55 -1.05
N ILE A 156 -6.81 -7.88 -2.29
CA ILE A 156 -5.56 -8.55 -2.63
C ILE A 156 -4.36 -7.65 -2.32
N MET A 157 -4.44 -6.36 -2.69
CA MET A 157 -3.37 -5.39 -2.39
C MET A 157 -3.24 -5.11 -0.90
N LEU A 158 -4.35 -5.07 -0.16
CA LEU A 158 -4.34 -4.86 1.29
C LEU A 158 -3.69 -6.04 2.03
N ASN A 159 -4.01 -7.28 1.63
CA ASN A 159 -3.36 -8.47 2.19
C ASN A 159 -1.88 -8.51 1.82
N ALA A 160 -1.51 -8.13 0.59
CA ALA A 160 -0.12 -8.05 0.20
C ALA A 160 0.65 -7.02 1.04
N MET A 161 0.07 -5.83 1.25
CA MET A 161 0.65 -4.81 2.09
C MET A 161 0.79 -5.28 3.55
N GLU A 162 -0.20 -5.99 4.10
CA GLU A 162 -0.13 -6.55 5.46
C GLU A 162 1.07 -7.49 5.62
N LYS A 163 1.31 -8.38 4.66
CA LYS A 163 2.48 -9.28 4.69
C LYS A 163 3.82 -8.56 4.53
N ILE A 164 3.84 -7.42 3.86
CA ILE A 164 5.05 -6.60 3.63
C ILE A 164 5.30 -5.62 4.80
N VAL A 165 4.31 -5.40 5.69
CA VAL A 165 4.42 -4.52 6.88
C VAL A 165 4.41 -5.36 8.16
N PRO A 166 5.46 -6.16 8.44
CA PRO A 166 5.46 -7.01 9.64
C PRO A 166 5.62 -6.21 10.94
N ASP A 167 6.20 -5.01 10.90
CA ASP A 167 6.67 -4.31 12.11
C ASP A 167 5.68 -3.33 12.72
N ASP A 168 4.53 -3.07 12.07
CA ASP A 168 3.51 -2.13 12.56
C ASP A 168 2.15 -2.83 12.68
N LEU A 169 1.87 -3.30 13.89
CA LEU A 169 0.64 -4.00 14.23
C LEU A 169 -0.62 -3.17 13.94
N GLN A 170 -0.58 -1.84 14.15
CA GLN A 170 -1.73 -0.98 13.92
C GLN A 170 -2.02 -0.86 12.42
N THR A 171 -0.98 -0.67 11.62
CA THR A 171 -1.12 -0.64 10.17
C THR A 171 -1.62 -2.00 9.63
N ALA A 172 -1.04 -3.11 10.09
CA ALA A 172 -1.48 -4.45 9.69
C ALA A 172 -2.97 -4.69 10.04
N LEU A 173 -3.37 -4.32 11.25
CA LEU A 173 -4.74 -4.44 11.72
C LEU A 173 -5.71 -3.59 10.87
N PHE A 174 -5.35 -2.35 10.58
CA PHE A 174 -6.13 -1.47 9.72
C PHE A 174 -6.30 -2.03 8.29
N LEU A 175 -5.23 -2.59 7.71
CA LEU A 175 -5.28 -3.23 6.40
C LEU A 175 -6.21 -4.46 6.40
N GLN A 176 -6.15 -5.29 7.45
CA GLN A 176 -7.03 -6.45 7.61
C GLN A 176 -8.50 -6.04 7.76
N LEU A 177 -8.79 -5.05 8.60
CA LEU A 177 -10.14 -4.50 8.78
C LEU A 177 -10.71 -4.01 7.45
N ARG A 178 -9.92 -3.25 6.67
CA ARG A 178 -10.32 -2.77 5.35
C ARG A 178 -10.53 -3.92 4.35
N ALA A 179 -9.63 -4.91 4.33
CA ALA A 179 -9.77 -6.06 3.45
C ALA A 179 -11.02 -6.88 3.78
N GLY A 180 -11.35 -7.02 5.07
CA GLY A 180 -12.59 -7.65 5.54
C GLY A 180 -13.84 -6.90 5.09
N GLU A 181 -13.84 -5.57 5.24
CA GLU A 181 -14.90 -4.68 4.80
C GLU A 181 -15.23 -4.87 3.31
N LEU A 182 -14.22 -4.83 2.45
CA LEU A 182 -14.37 -4.91 1.00
C LEU A 182 -14.87 -6.26 0.49
N LYS A 183 -14.61 -7.34 1.24
CA LYS A 183 -15.12 -8.69 0.90
C LYS A 183 -16.58 -8.90 1.32
N GLY A 184 -17.24 -7.87 1.88
CA GLY A 184 -18.62 -7.96 2.34
C GLY A 184 -18.77 -8.72 3.65
N TYR A 185 -17.69 -8.93 4.40
CA TYR A 185 -17.75 -9.49 5.75
C TYR A 185 -18.18 -8.43 6.76
N TYR A 186 -19.37 -7.88 6.57
CA TYR A 186 -20.07 -7.15 7.63
C TYR A 186 -20.76 -8.17 8.53
N GLY A 187 -19.96 -8.81 9.38
CA GLY A 187 -20.39 -9.87 10.27
C GLY A 187 -19.18 -10.51 10.93
N PHE A 188 -18.80 -9.99 12.09
CA PHE A 188 -17.65 -10.39 12.90
C PHE A 188 -17.59 -11.90 13.25
N SER A 189 -18.62 -12.69 12.92
CA SER A 189 -18.67 -14.14 13.18
C SER A 189 -17.97 -15.02 12.14
N LYS A 190 -17.55 -14.48 10.98
CA LYS A 190 -17.07 -15.31 9.85
C LYS A 190 -15.57 -15.23 9.54
N TYR A 191 -14.81 -14.38 10.24
CA TYR A 191 -13.34 -14.41 10.13
C TYR A 191 -12.78 -15.35 11.20
N PRO A 192 -12.15 -16.48 10.82
CA PRO A 192 -11.18 -17.09 11.69
C PRO A 192 -9.94 -16.19 11.68
N LEU A 193 -9.93 -15.20 12.58
CA LEU A 193 -8.73 -14.45 13.00
C LEU A 193 -7.57 -15.39 13.38
N ALA A 194 -7.86 -16.68 13.58
CA ALA A 194 -6.88 -17.75 13.74
C ALA A 194 -5.87 -17.89 12.58
N SER A 195 -6.22 -17.49 11.33
CA SER A 195 -5.33 -17.71 10.18
C SER A 195 -4.08 -16.81 10.14
N THR A 196 -4.03 -15.75 10.94
CA THR A 196 -2.85 -14.87 11.06
C THR A 196 -1.99 -15.19 12.28
N GLY A 197 -2.36 -16.19 13.09
CA GLY A 197 -1.65 -16.54 14.33
C GLY A 197 -1.75 -15.47 15.43
N VAL A 198 -2.46 -14.35 15.18
CA VAL A 198 -2.72 -13.32 16.18
C VAL A 198 -3.86 -13.82 17.07
N PHE A 199 -3.50 -14.61 18.08
CA PHE A 199 -4.41 -15.04 19.14
C PHE A 199 -4.87 -13.82 19.93
N PHE A 200 -6.00 -13.25 19.54
CA PHE A 200 -6.69 -12.23 20.32
C PHE A 200 -7.39 -12.90 21.51
N ALA A 201 -6.68 -13.09 22.62
CA ALA A 201 -7.31 -13.41 23.90
C ALA A 201 -8.37 -12.34 24.26
N GLY A 202 -9.48 -12.74 24.87
CA GLY A 202 -10.78 -12.03 24.87
C GLY A 202 -10.84 -10.51 25.12
N HIS A 203 -9.84 -9.89 25.76
CA HIS A 203 -9.76 -8.42 25.87
C HIS A 203 -9.52 -7.72 24.52
N HIS A 204 -8.80 -8.35 23.61
CA HIS A 204 -8.51 -7.76 22.31
C HIS A 204 -9.70 -7.72 21.35
N PHE A 205 -10.74 -8.52 21.61
CA PHE A 205 -11.93 -8.54 20.76
C PHE A 205 -12.76 -7.26 20.90
N GLU A 206 -12.86 -6.70 22.11
CA GLU A 206 -13.60 -5.44 22.33
C GLU A 206 -12.82 -4.22 21.81
N GLU A 207 -11.49 -4.21 21.94
CA GLU A 207 -10.62 -3.20 21.29
C GLU A 207 -10.79 -3.24 19.77
N PHE A 208 -10.72 -4.44 19.18
CA PHE A 208 -10.94 -4.65 17.75
C PHE A 208 -12.31 -4.15 17.28
N LYS A 209 -13.39 -4.43 18.02
CA LYS A 209 -14.74 -3.92 17.69
C LYS A 209 -14.77 -2.39 17.70
N ARG A 210 -14.12 -1.77 18.69
CA ARG A 210 -14.04 -0.30 18.79
C ARG A 210 -13.31 0.29 17.58
N GLU A 211 -12.16 -0.28 17.22
CA GLU A 211 -11.39 0.15 16.05
C GLU A 211 -12.13 -0.09 14.73
N ALA A 212 -12.82 -1.22 14.58
CA ALA A 212 -13.63 -1.50 13.40
C ALA A 212 -14.80 -0.51 13.25
N LYS A 213 -15.47 -0.16 14.36
CA LYS A 213 -16.50 0.89 14.37
C LYS A 213 -15.92 2.24 13.98
N LEU A 214 -14.77 2.59 14.54
CA LEU A 214 -14.05 3.83 14.21
C LEU A 214 -13.68 3.89 12.73
N LEU A 215 -13.13 2.81 12.18
CA LEU A 215 -12.80 2.70 10.76
C LEU A 215 -14.04 2.96 9.90
N SER A 216 -15.18 2.37 10.26
CA SER A 216 -16.46 2.60 9.56
C SER A 216 -16.89 4.07 9.60
N GLU A 217 -16.79 4.74 10.75
CA GLU A 217 -17.10 6.18 10.87
C GLU A 217 -16.19 7.04 9.99
N ILE A 218 -14.86 6.81 10.07
CA ILE A 218 -13.87 7.51 9.23
C ILE A 218 -14.13 7.26 7.75
N ARG A 219 -14.47 6.03 7.39
CA ARG A 219 -14.77 5.62 6.02
C ARG A 219 -16.00 6.34 5.48
N GLN A 220 -17.09 6.34 6.23
CA GLN A 220 -18.31 7.05 5.82
C GLN A 220 -18.07 8.55 5.66
N ASN A 221 -17.22 9.16 6.49
CA ASN A 221 -16.85 10.56 6.32
C ASN A 221 -16.00 10.79 5.07
N ALA A 222 -15.01 9.93 4.81
CA ALA A 222 -14.21 9.98 3.60
C ALA A 222 -15.07 9.82 2.33
N GLU A 223 -16.07 8.94 2.35
CA GLU A 223 -17.03 8.76 1.26
C GLU A 223 -17.91 9.98 1.04
N ARG A 224 -18.39 10.63 2.12
CA ARG A 224 -19.10 11.91 2.04
C ARG A 224 -18.21 12.99 1.42
N PHE A 225 -16.95 13.09 1.85
CA PHE A 225 -16.00 14.04 1.29
C PHE A 225 -15.76 13.79 -0.21
N GLN A 226 -15.52 12.54 -0.59
CA GLN A 226 -15.32 12.15 -1.99
C GLN A 226 -16.55 12.42 -2.85
N ALA A 227 -17.75 12.08 -2.35
CA ALA A 227 -19.02 12.32 -3.05
C ALA A 227 -19.29 13.82 -3.23
N ASN A 228 -19.04 14.64 -2.20
CA ASN A 228 -19.16 16.09 -2.26
C ASN A 228 -18.19 16.68 -3.29
N ARG A 229 -16.90 16.31 -3.22
CA ARG A 229 -15.89 16.75 -4.18
C ARG A 229 -16.21 16.33 -5.61
N LYS A 230 -16.65 15.08 -5.83
CA LYS A 230 -17.07 14.58 -7.14
C LYS A 230 -18.23 15.41 -7.69
N ARG A 231 -19.26 15.65 -6.88
CA ARG A 231 -20.42 16.46 -7.27
C ARG A 231 -20.02 17.89 -7.64
N PHE A 232 -19.16 18.50 -6.84
CA PHE A 232 -18.62 19.83 -7.09
C PHE A 232 -17.83 19.89 -8.41
N VAL A 233 -16.90 18.96 -8.63
CA VAL A 233 -16.11 18.91 -9.87
C VAL A 233 -17.03 18.73 -11.07
N LEU A 234 -17.98 17.79 -11.01
CA LEU A 234 -18.92 17.55 -12.10
C LEU A 234 -19.80 18.77 -12.39
N SER A 235 -20.22 19.52 -11.37
CA SER A 235 -21.01 20.74 -11.58
C SER A 235 -20.19 21.89 -12.18
N GLN A 236 -18.92 22.03 -11.80
CA GLN A 236 -18.03 23.01 -12.43
C GLN A 236 -17.73 22.64 -13.89
N LEU A 237 -17.47 21.36 -14.18
CA LEU A 237 -17.25 20.88 -15.54
C LEU A 237 -18.46 21.13 -16.45
N ALA A 238 -19.68 20.98 -15.91
CA ALA A 238 -20.92 21.25 -16.66
C ALA A 238 -21.07 22.72 -17.10
N VAL A 239 -20.40 23.66 -16.43
CA VAL A 239 -20.37 25.09 -16.80
C VAL A 239 -19.05 25.51 -17.46
N GLY A 240 -18.27 24.54 -17.97
CA GLY A 240 -17.02 24.79 -18.70
C GLY A 240 -15.83 25.18 -17.82
N ARG A 241 -15.92 25.02 -16.49
CA ARG A 241 -14.81 25.28 -15.57
C ARG A 241 -14.04 23.99 -15.29
N HIS A 242 -12.72 24.05 -15.39
CA HIS A 242 -11.83 22.90 -15.19
C HIS A 242 -10.80 23.19 -14.09
N PRO A 243 -10.51 22.24 -13.18
CA PRO A 243 -9.62 22.46 -12.04
C PRO A 243 -8.21 22.88 -12.42
N ASP A 244 -7.75 22.51 -13.62
CA ASP A 244 -6.38 22.75 -14.05
C ASP A 244 -6.17 24.13 -14.68
N ILE A 245 -7.22 24.77 -15.21
CA ILE A 245 -7.11 26.06 -15.93
C ILE A 245 -7.94 27.19 -15.32
N THR A 246 -8.84 26.88 -14.38
CA THR A 246 -9.68 27.90 -13.74
C THR A 246 -9.03 28.37 -12.45
N PRO A 247 -8.55 29.62 -12.37
CA PRO A 247 -8.00 30.14 -11.12
C PRO A 247 -9.04 30.04 -10.00
N LYS A 248 -8.59 29.69 -8.79
CA LYS A 248 -9.45 29.60 -7.60
C LYS A 248 -10.58 28.56 -7.71
N PHE A 249 -10.45 27.55 -8.58
CA PHE A 249 -11.46 26.50 -8.78
C PHE A 249 -11.98 25.90 -7.47
N TRP A 250 -11.11 25.66 -6.48
CA TRP A 250 -11.48 25.03 -5.22
C TRP A 250 -12.03 25.97 -4.14
N LEU A 251 -11.98 27.30 -4.31
CA LEU A 251 -12.38 28.25 -3.25
C LEU A 251 -13.88 28.19 -2.89
N SER A 252 -14.72 27.71 -3.80
CA SER A 252 -16.16 27.60 -3.58
C SER A 252 -16.59 26.21 -3.09
N LEU A 253 -15.66 25.26 -2.96
CA LEU A 253 -15.95 23.96 -2.39
C LEU A 253 -16.18 24.13 -0.89
N LYS A 254 -17.42 23.88 -0.45
CA LYS A 254 -17.72 23.77 0.98
C LYS A 254 -17.22 22.42 1.50
N ASP A 255 -16.40 22.44 2.53
CA ASP A 255 -15.89 21.23 3.16
C ASP A 255 -17.01 20.43 3.83
N VAL A 256 -16.82 19.10 3.85
CA VAL A 256 -17.61 18.23 4.72
C VAL A 256 -17.05 18.37 6.13
N PRO A 257 -17.89 18.55 7.18
CA PRO A 257 -17.42 18.68 8.54
C PRO A 257 -16.43 17.57 8.89
N GLU A 258 -15.26 17.95 9.38
CA GLU A 258 -14.29 16.96 9.85
C GLU A 258 -14.88 16.18 11.02
N ILE A 259 -14.51 14.89 11.10
CA ILE A 259 -14.84 14.14 12.30
C ILE A 259 -14.00 14.67 13.46
N ASP A 260 -14.57 14.71 14.67
CA ASP A 260 -13.88 15.18 15.86
C ASP A 260 -12.64 14.33 16.16
N LYS A 261 -11.49 14.85 15.74
CA LYS A 261 -10.18 14.21 15.92
C LYS A 261 -9.79 14.07 17.40
N LYS A 262 -10.38 14.85 18.32
CA LYS A 262 -10.08 14.78 19.75
C LYS A 262 -10.55 13.47 20.36
N ARG A 263 -11.71 12.97 19.91
CA ARG A 263 -12.25 11.66 20.27
C ARG A 263 -11.30 10.49 19.95
N TYR A 264 -10.30 10.72 19.09
CA TYR A 264 -9.38 9.70 18.59
C TYR A 264 -7.97 9.78 19.21
N LYS A 265 -7.54 10.97 19.66
CA LYS A 265 -6.24 11.12 20.35
C LYS A 265 -6.23 10.48 21.75
N GLU A 266 -7.39 10.37 22.38
CA GLU A 266 -7.55 9.72 23.69
C GLU A 266 -7.63 8.18 23.57
N GLY A 267 -7.67 7.65 22.34
CA GLY A 267 -8.06 6.28 22.04
C GLY A 267 -6.94 5.29 21.78
N VAL A 268 -5.67 5.71 21.62
CA VAL A 268 -4.57 4.74 21.75
C VAL A 268 -4.47 4.45 23.23
N PRO A 269 -4.88 3.27 23.71
CA PRO A 269 -4.90 3.01 25.14
C PRO A 269 -3.48 3.19 25.65
N ARG A 270 -3.29 4.05 26.66
CA ARG A 270 -2.06 4.05 27.48
C ARG A 270 -1.63 2.63 27.85
N GLU A 271 -2.60 1.71 27.94
CA GLU A 271 -2.41 0.29 28.17
C GLU A 271 -1.53 -0.42 27.12
N LEU A 272 -1.59 -0.07 25.83
CA LEU A 272 -0.72 -0.66 24.80
C LEU A 272 0.73 -0.19 24.94
N GLU A 273 0.93 1.11 25.20
CA GLU A 273 2.26 1.66 25.53
C GLU A 273 2.81 1.05 26.81
N MET A 274 1.99 0.99 27.87
CA MET A 274 2.29 0.39 29.17
C MET A 274 2.61 -1.10 29.06
N ARG A 275 1.94 -1.84 28.18
CA ARG A 275 2.24 -3.26 27.92
C ARG A 275 3.56 -3.43 27.18
N SER A 276 3.87 -2.61 26.18
CA SER A 276 5.20 -2.65 25.54
C SER A 276 6.31 -2.36 26.56
N LEU A 277 6.06 -1.41 27.47
CA LEU A 277 6.93 -1.09 28.59
C LEU A 277 7.05 -2.27 29.56
N ALA A 278 5.94 -2.91 29.93
CA ALA A 278 5.93 -4.07 30.81
C ALA A 278 6.67 -5.26 30.19
N THR A 279 6.44 -5.57 28.90
CA THR A 279 7.16 -6.64 28.19
C THR A 279 8.66 -6.34 28.12
N LYS A 280 9.06 -5.11 27.78
CA LYS A 280 10.47 -4.69 27.81
C LYS A 280 11.06 -4.83 29.22
N LEU A 281 10.30 -4.46 30.25
CA LEU A 281 10.70 -4.60 31.65
C LEU A 281 10.86 -6.07 32.06
N TYR A 282 9.94 -6.96 31.67
CA TYR A 282 10.04 -8.39 31.94
C TYR A 282 11.24 -9.04 31.24
N LEU A 283 11.48 -8.69 29.97
CA LEU A 283 12.66 -9.17 29.25
C LEU A 283 13.95 -8.68 29.90
N TRP A 284 13.98 -7.41 30.32
CA TRP A 284 15.12 -6.84 31.04
C TRP A 284 15.34 -7.53 32.38
N LEU A 285 14.30 -7.72 33.19
CA LEU A 285 14.37 -8.45 34.46
C LEU A 285 14.83 -9.90 34.25
N GLY A 286 14.32 -10.58 33.22
CA GLY A 286 14.76 -11.94 32.86
C GLY A 286 16.25 -11.99 32.51
N ALA A 287 16.74 -11.01 31.75
CA ALA A 287 18.17 -10.90 31.42
C ALA A 287 19.04 -10.64 32.67
N VAL A 288 18.57 -9.81 33.60
CA VAL A 288 19.26 -9.55 34.89
C VAL A 288 19.33 -10.83 35.72
N VAL A 289 18.22 -11.56 35.89
CA VAL A 289 18.17 -12.81 36.64
C VAL A 289 19.10 -13.86 36.03
N ALA A 290 19.09 -14.02 34.71
CA ALA A 290 19.98 -14.94 34.01
C ALA A 290 21.47 -14.57 34.22
N SER A 291 21.80 -13.29 34.19
CA SER A 291 23.16 -12.79 34.43
C SER A 291 23.64 -13.08 35.85
N VAL A 292 22.79 -12.85 36.86
CA VAL A 292 23.11 -13.16 38.26
C VAL A 292 23.31 -14.66 38.46
N ALA A 293 22.45 -15.49 37.89
CA ALA A 293 22.57 -16.95 37.95
C ALA A 293 23.88 -17.45 37.30
N ALA A 294 24.30 -16.84 36.19
CA ALA A 294 25.57 -17.15 35.54
C ALA A 294 26.78 -16.80 36.43
N VAL A 295 26.76 -15.62 37.08
CA VAL A 295 27.83 -15.19 38.01
C VAL A 295 27.93 -16.13 39.22
N ILE A 296 26.80 -16.46 39.85
CA ILE A 296 26.77 -17.39 40.99
C ILE A 296 27.32 -18.75 40.59
N THR A 297 26.88 -19.28 39.43
CA THR A 297 27.35 -20.55 38.89
C THR A 297 28.86 -20.53 38.64
N GLY A 298 29.38 -19.45 38.04
CA GLY A 298 30.82 -19.23 37.83
C GLY A 298 31.61 -19.22 39.13
N LEU A 299 31.10 -18.55 40.18
CA LEU A 299 31.71 -18.52 41.50
C LEU A 299 31.74 -19.91 42.16
N VAL A 300 30.65 -20.68 42.08
CA VAL A 300 30.60 -22.05 42.62
C VAL A 300 31.63 -22.96 41.94
N VAL A 301 31.75 -22.86 40.61
CA VAL A 301 32.77 -23.60 39.84
C VAL A 301 34.18 -23.20 40.27
N LEU A 302 34.45 -21.90 40.42
CA LEU A 302 35.74 -21.38 40.89
C LEU A 302 36.12 -21.88 42.29
N ILE A 303 35.16 -21.88 43.23
CA ILE A 303 35.36 -22.37 44.59
C ILE A 303 35.65 -23.88 44.60
N LYS A 304 34.87 -24.67 43.86
CA LYS A 304 35.11 -26.12 43.71
C LYS A 304 36.50 -26.40 43.15
N ASN A 305 36.93 -25.67 42.13
CA ASN A 305 38.25 -25.83 41.52
C ASN A 305 39.38 -25.46 42.49
N ARG A 306 39.23 -24.38 43.28
CA ARG A 306 40.20 -24.01 44.33
C ARG A 306 40.28 -25.05 45.46
N HIS A 307 39.17 -25.65 45.85
CA HIS A 307 39.18 -26.72 46.84
C HIS A 307 39.86 -27.99 46.31
N ALA A 308 39.56 -28.37 45.06
CA ALA A 308 40.18 -29.51 44.41
C ALA A 308 41.69 -29.33 44.22
N SER A 309 42.17 -28.11 43.96
CA SER A 309 43.62 -27.84 43.87
C SER A 309 44.32 -27.92 45.22
N LYS A 310 43.66 -27.52 46.32
CA LYS A 310 44.22 -27.63 47.67
C LYS A 310 44.33 -29.08 48.16
N LEU A 311 43.46 -29.98 47.72
CA LEU A 311 43.51 -31.40 48.07
C LEU A 311 44.59 -32.19 47.32
N LYS A 312 45.22 -31.60 46.29
CA LYS A 312 46.29 -32.23 45.51
C LYS A 312 47.71 -31.89 46.01
N HIS A 313 47.82 -31.05 47.03
CA HIS A 313 49.07 -30.65 47.68
C HIS A 313 49.05 -31.09 49.15
#